data_AF-A0A2G6R780-F1
#
_entry.id   AF-A0A2G6R780-F1
#
_cell.length_a   1.000
_cell.length_b   1.000
_cell.length_c   1.000
_cell.angle_alpha   90.00
_cell.angle_beta   90.00
_cell.angle_gamma   90.00
#
_symmetry.space_group_name_H-M   'P 1'
#
loop_
_entity.id
_entity.type
_entity.pdbx_description
1 polymer ?
#
loop_
_entity_poly.entity_id
_entity_poly.type
_entity_poly.pdbx_seq_one_letter_code
_entity_poly.pdbx_strand_id
1 'polypeptide(L)'
;STLKGKTFINLRSDYGSTWRGEFIIRNCRFVPTNGKNVTVSLLKGYNSGQHDFGYTCFMPQRIIIDSLYVDDSNLPEDYSGPTVFGDFNSEFTDNTYVEKYPYIITKEVILRNVETASGKKIRISANPYMFRNVTVNVE
;
A
#
# COMPACT_ATOMS: atom_id res chain seq x y z
N SER A 1 2.47 13.99 12.15
CA SER A 1 3.18 13.01 13.03
C SER A 1 4.42 12.45 12.36
N THR A 2 5.41 11.98 13.12
CA THR A 2 6.59 11.28 12.57
C THR A 2 6.52 9.80 12.90
N LEU A 3 6.55 8.95 11.86
CA LEU A 3 6.53 7.49 12.01
C LEU A 3 7.87 6.91 11.55
N LYS A 4 8.35 5.89 12.26
CA LYS A 4 9.56 5.13 11.91
C LYS A 4 9.21 3.65 11.79
N GLY A 5 9.60 2.99 10.69
CA GLY A 5 9.31 1.58 10.48
C GLY A 5 9.42 1.15 9.03
N LYS A 6 9.20 -0.13 8.73
CA LYS A 6 9.19 -0.64 7.33
C LYS A 6 7.89 -0.31 6.58
N THR A 7 6.82 -0.10 7.33
CA THR A 7 5.47 0.15 6.81
C THR A 7 4.83 1.30 7.60
N PHE A 8 4.08 2.16 6.92
CA PHE A 8 3.36 3.27 7.56
C PHE A 8 2.07 2.80 8.28
N ILE A 9 1.21 2.05 7.60
CA ILE A 9 0.01 1.37 8.13
C ILE A 9 0.17 -0.13 7.92
N ASN A 10 0.20 -0.89 9.01
CA ASN A 10 0.23 -2.36 8.95
C ASN A 10 -1.14 -2.91 9.33
N LEU A 11 -1.91 -3.34 8.33
CA LEU A 11 -3.12 -4.11 8.53
C LEU A 11 -2.74 -5.51 9.05
N ARG A 12 -3.67 -6.15 9.77
CA ARG A 12 -3.45 -7.52 10.22
C ARG A 12 -3.28 -8.46 9.03
N SER A 13 -2.57 -9.57 9.25
CA SER A 13 -2.38 -10.61 8.24
C SER A 13 -3.67 -11.34 7.87
N ASP A 14 -4.71 -11.24 8.69
CA ASP A 14 -6.05 -11.79 8.46
C ASP A 14 -7.07 -10.68 8.14
N TYR A 15 -6.64 -9.59 7.50
CA TYR A 15 -7.52 -8.46 7.22
C TYR A 15 -8.64 -8.85 6.24
N GLY A 16 -9.81 -9.16 6.80
CA GLY A 16 -11.09 -9.32 6.12
C GLY A 16 -12.11 -8.37 6.71
N SER A 17 -12.05 -7.09 6.34
CA SER A 17 -12.92 -6.05 6.89
C SER A 17 -14.20 -5.88 6.06
N THR A 18 -15.32 -5.51 6.69
CA THR A 18 -16.54 -5.08 5.98
C THR A 18 -16.57 -3.58 5.68
N TRP A 19 -15.56 -2.84 6.12
CA TRP A 19 -15.54 -1.38 6.10
C TRP A 19 -15.20 -0.81 4.72
N ARG A 20 -16.02 0.13 4.24
CA ARG A 20 -15.98 0.70 2.88
C ARG A 20 -15.63 2.20 2.86
N GLY A 21 -14.99 2.69 3.91
CA GLY A 21 -14.72 4.12 4.06
C GLY A 21 -13.42 4.57 3.40
N GLU A 22 -12.89 5.70 3.88
CA GLU A 22 -11.70 6.35 3.33
C GLU A 22 -10.53 6.33 4.31
N PHE A 23 -9.33 5.98 3.83
CA PHE A 23 -8.11 6.22 4.59
C PHE A 23 -7.56 7.60 4.26
N ILE A 24 -7.25 8.37 5.30
CA ILE A 24 -6.72 9.71 5.19
C ILE A 24 -5.40 9.77 5.96
N ILE A 25 -4.29 9.96 5.24
CA ILE A 25 -2.97 10.21 5.80
C ILE A 25 -2.68 11.69 5.58
N ARG A 26 -2.53 12.46 6.67
CA ARG A 26 -2.34 13.92 6.60
C ARG A 26 -1.20 14.40 7.48
N ASN A 27 -0.39 15.32 6.95
CA ASN A 27 0.64 16.05 7.69
C ASN A 27 1.61 15.12 8.44
N CYS A 28 2.16 14.16 7.69
CA CYS A 28 3.01 13.12 8.26
C CYS A 28 4.41 13.11 7.64
N ARG A 29 5.38 12.70 8.46
CA ARG A 29 6.72 12.32 8.04
C ARG A 29 6.90 10.83 8.29
N PHE A 30 7.35 10.11 7.29
CA PHE A 30 7.68 8.70 7.39
C PHE A 30 9.18 8.51 7.23
N VAL A 31 9.84 7.82 8.16
CA VAL A 31 11.26 7.49 8.08
C VAL A 31 11.39 5.97 7.99
N PRO A 32 11.57 5.40 6.78
CA PRO A 32 11.69 3.97 6.60
C PRO A 32 12.94 3.41 7.31
N THR A 33 12.82 2.20 7.87
CA THR A 33 13.99 1.52 8.46
C THR A 33 14.82 0.79 7.40
N ASN A 34 16.14 0.85 7.53
CA ASN A 34 17.09 0.17 6.65
C ASN A 34 17.28 -1.32 7.05
N GLY A 35 17.52 -2.21 6.08
CA GLY A 35 17.78 -3.64 6.29
C GLY A 35 18.15 -4.39 5.00
N LYS A 36 18.57 -5.67 5.10
CA LYS A 36 18.80 -6.52 3.92
C LYS A 36 17.45 -6.71 3.19
N ASN A 37 17.34 -6.25 1.95
CA ASN A 37 16.12 -6.17 1.12
C ASN A 37 15.11 -5.13 1.63
N VAL A 38 15.34 -3.87 1.28
CA VAL A 38 14.45 -2.77 1.67
C VAL A 38 13.25 -2.70 0.72
N THR A 39 12.07 -3.02 1.24
CA THR A 39 10.80 -2.70 0.60
C THR A 39 10.03 -1.78 1.53
N VAL A 40 9.68 -0.59 1.03
CA VAL A 40 8.92 0.41 1.77
C VAL A 40 7.51 0.46 1.21
N SER A 41 6.52 0.27 2.06
CA SER A 41 5.10 0.33 1.70
C SER A 41 4.34 1.25 2.66
N LEU A 42 3.43 2.06 2.13
CA LEU A 42 2.58 2.90 2.97
C LEU A 42 1.51 2.05 3.65
N LEU A 43 0.88 1.12 2.91
CA LEU A 43 -0.07 0.17 3.45
C LEU A 43 0.45 -1.24 3.22
N LYS A 44 0.57 -2.02 4.29
CA LYS A 44 0.82 -3.47 4.22
C LYS A 44 -0.37 -4.22 4.78
N GLY A 45 -0.64 -5.37 4.21
CA GLY A 45 -1.67 -6.30 4.65
C GLY A 45 -1.53 -7.60 3.87
N TYR A 46 -2.45 -8.52 4.12
CA TYR A 46 -2.56 -9.77 3.39
C TYR A 46 -4.03 -10.13 3.22
N ASN A 47 -4.41 -10.46 1.99
CA ASN A 47 -5.68 -11.10 1.70
C ASN A 47 -5.54 -11.83 0.35
N SER A 48 -5.62 -13.15 0.39
CA SER A 48 -5.48 -13.99 -0.81
C SER A 48 -6.79 -14.25 -1.55
N GLY A 49 -7.93 -13.82 -0.99
CA GLY A 49 -9.25 -14.19 -1.50
C GLY A 49 -9.55 -15.69 -1.38
N GLN A 50 -8.79 -16.45 -0.59
CA GLN A 50 -9.00 -17.90 -0.39
C GLN A 50 -9.74 -18.24 0.91
N HIS A 51 -9.75 -17.32 1.88
CA HIS A 51 -10.40 -17.54 3.17
C HIS A 51 -11.85 -17.09 3.15
N ASP A 52 -12.74 -17.95 3.67
CA ASP A 52 -14.15 -17.61 3.86
C ASP A 52 -14.34 -16.94 5.22
N PHE A 53 -14.55 -15.62 5.21
CA PHE A 53 -14.90 -14.87 6.42
C PHE A 53 -16.41 -14.95 6.75
N GLY A 54 -17.24 -15.51 5.87
CA GLY A 54 -18.70 -15.50 5.97
C GLY A 54 -19.35 -14.19 5.47
N TYR A 55 -18.57 -13.28 4.88
CA TYR A 55 -19.03 -12.01 4.31
C TYR A 55 -18.04 -11.46 3.28
N THR A 56 -18.49 -10.48 2.49
CA THR A 56 -17.63 -9.78 1.52
C THR A 56 -16.64 -8.87 2.23
N CYS A 57 -15.35 -9.05 1.90
CA CYS A 57 -14.26 -8.25 2.44
C CYS A 57 -13.96 -7.04 1.54
N PHE A 58 -13.60 -5.93 2.16
CA PHE A 58 -13.33 -4.64 1.52
C PHE A 58 -12.03 -4.03 2.02
N MET A 59 -11.26 -3.47 1.08
CA MET A 59 -10.31 -2.39 1.36
C MET A 59 -11.06 -1.06 1.57
N PRO A 60 -10.40 -0.04 2.14
CA PRO A 60 -10.85 1.34 1.98
C PRO A 60 -11.20 1.62 0.52
N GLN A 61 -12.36 2.21 0.25
CA GLN A 61 -12.77 2.49 -1.12
C GLN A 61 -11.84 3.53 -1.76
N ARG A 62 -11.36 4.49 -0.96
CA ARG A 62 -10.46 5.57 -1.36
C ARG A 62 -9.35 5.74 -0.33
N ILE A 63 -8.16 6.06 -0.81
CA ILE A 63 -7.03 6.47 0.02
C ILE A 63 -6.62 7.89 -0.39
N ILE A 64 -6.55 8.80 0.58
CA ILE A 64 -6.11 10.18 0.40
C ILE A 64 -4.82 10.35 1.19
N ILE A 65 -3.75 10.69 0.50
CA ILE A 65 -2.45 10.99 1.09
C ILE A 65 -2.15 12.44 0.80
N ASP A 66 -2.12 13.25 1.84
CA ASP A 66 -2.00 14.69 1.74
C ASP A 66 -0.91 15.20 2.68
N SER A 67 0.12 15.81 2.12
CA SER A 67 1.25 16.34 2.88
C SER A 67 1.99 15.23 3.63
N LEU A 68 2.51 14.25 2.87
CA LEU A 68 3.34 13.16 3.36
C LEU A 68 4.78 13.33 2.85
N TYR A 69 5.74 13.43 3.78
CA TYR A 69 7.17 13.42 3.46
C TYR A 69 7.79 12.07 3.83
N VAL A 70 8.34 11.34 2.87
CA VAL A 70 9.06 10.07 3.08
C VAL A 70 10.55 10.34 3.11
N ASP A 71 11.15 10.26 4.28
CA ASP A 71 12.59 10.40 4.48
C ASP A 71 13.32 9.07 4.25
N ASP A 72 13.46 8.72 2.98
CA ASP A 72 14.18 7.54 2.50
C ASP A 72 15.65 7.81 2.15
N SER A 73 16.22 8.92 2.65
CA SER A 73 17.61 9.34 2.44
C SER A 73 18.66 8.31 2.90
N ASN A 74 18.29 7.47 3.87
CA ASN A 74 19.16 6.44 4.44
C ASN A 74 19.03 5.07 3.74
N LEU A 75 18.26 4.98 2.66
CA LEU A 75 18.08 3.74 1.91
C LEU A 75 19.13 3.58 0.80
N PRO A 76 19.46 2.33 0.41
CA PRO A 76 20.38 2.08 -0.70
C PRO A 76 20.02 2.78 -2.01
N GLU A 77 21.01 3.10 -2.84
CA GLU A 77 20.77 3.78 -4.13
C GLU A 77 19.88 2.94 -5.08
N ASP A 78 20.02 1.61 -5.05
CA ASP A 78 19.28 0.66 -5.88
C ASP A 78 17.82 0.40 -5.43
N TYR A 79 17.41 0.94 -4.28
CA TYR A 79 16.02 0.92 -3.84
C TYR A 79 15.10 1.62 -4.87
N SER A 80 14.00 0.98 -5.24
CA SER A 80 13.15 1.45 -6.36
C SER A 80 12.10 2.51 -6.01
N GLY A 81 12.10 3.04 -4.78
CA GLY A 81 11.09 3.98 -4.31
C GLY A 81 9.95 3.30 -3.54
N PRO A 82 9.17 4.09 -2.76
CA PRO A 82 8.13 3.57 -1.88
C PRO A 82 6.90 3.13 -2.67
N THR A 83 6.10 2.22 -2.12
CA THR A 83 4.82 1.80 -2.71
C THR A 83 3.63 2.23 -1.87
N VAL A 84 2.47 2.49 -2.50
CA VAL A 84 1.21 2.70 -1.78
C VAL A 84 0.81 1.42 -1.08
N PHE A 85 0.77 0.30 -1.82
CA PHE A 85 0.45 -1.01 -1.31
C PHE A 85 1.69 -1.91 -1.25
N GLY A 86 1.80 -2.70 -0.19
CA GLY A 86 2.69 -3.84 -0.16
C GLY A 86 2.18 -4.97 -1.08
N ASP A 87 2.91 -6.07 -1.09
CA ASP A 87 2.43 -7.29 -1.74
C ASP A 87 1.43 -8.00 -0.82
N PHE A 88 0.13 -7.83 -1.11
CA PHE A 88 -0.97 -8.41 -0.32
C PHE A 88 -1.21 -9.88 -0.66
N ASN A 89 -0.73 -10.33 -1.83
CA ASN A 89 -0.85 -11.70 -2.30
C ASN A 89 0.22 -11.97 -3.37
N SER A 90 1.31 -12.63 -2.97
CA SER A 90 2.45 -12.91 -3.85
C SER A 90 2.14 -13.90 -4.97
N GLU A 91 1.04 -14.64 -4.88
CA GLU A 91 0.59 -15.57 -5.93
C GLU A 91 -0.28 -14.85 -6.98
N PHE A 92 -0.84 -13.68 -6.66
CA PHE A 92 -1.70 -12.94 -7.57
C PHE A 92 -0.88 -12.06 -8.51
N THR A 93 -0.17 -12.69 -9.44
CA THR A 93 0.75 -12.04 -10.40
C THR A 93 0.17 -11.90 -11.80
N ASP A 94 -0.87 -12.67 -12.13
CA ASP A 94 -1.54 -12.66 -13.42
C ASP A 94 -3.03 -13.09 -13.33
N ASN A 95 -3.68 -13.26 -14.49
CA ASN A 95 -5.10 -13.60 -14.58
C ASN A 95 -5.40 -15.09 -14.29
N THR A 96 -4.38 -15.92 -14.08
CA THR A 96 -4.56 -17.34 -13.77
C THR A 96 -4.91 -17.55 -12.30
N TYR A 97 -4.61 -16.58 -11.44
CA TYR A 97 -5.00 -16.60 -10.04
C TYR A 97 -6.51 -16.35 -9.88
N VAL A 98 -7.19 -17.28 -9.21
CA VAL A 98 -8.64 -17.20 -8.97
C VAL A 98 -8.91 -17.10 -7.48
N GLU A 99 -9.51 -15.99 -7.06
CA GLU A 99 -10.02 -15.80 -5.70
C GLU A 99 -11.34 -16.57 -5.53
N LYS A 100 -11.44 -17.41 -4.49
CA LYS A 100 -12.68 -18.14 -4.16
C LYS A 100 -13.70 -17.24 -3.46
N TYR A 101 -13.20 -16.30 -2.65
CA TYR A 101 -13.94 -15.30 -1.90
C TYR A 101 -13.36 -13.92 -2.27
N PRO A 102 -13.80 -13.33 -3.40
CA PRO A 102 -13.16 -12.15 -3.97
C PRO A 102 -13.09 -10.98 -2.99
N TYR A 103 -11.92 -10.35 -2.94
CA TYR A 103 -11.66 -9.21 -2.08
C TYR A 103 -11.87 -7.90 -2.85
N ILE A 104 -12.78 -7.04 -2.38
CA ILE A 104 -13.06 -5.76 -3.04
C ILE A 104 -11.97 -4.75 -2.67
N ILE A 105 -11.06 -4.51 -3.61
CA ILE A 105 -9.90 -3.64 -3.41
C ILE A 105 -10.25 -2.14 -3.51
N THR A 106 -9.27 -1.31 -3.12
CA THR A 106 -9.31 0.16 -3.25
C THR A 106 -9.62 0.56 -4.69
N LYS A 107 -10.43 1.59 -4.89
CA LYS A 107 -10.72 2.11 -6.25
C LYS A 107 -9.80 3.23 -6.66
N GLU A 108 -9.47 4.12 -5.72
CA GLU A 108 -8.78 5.37 -5.99
C GLU A 108 -7.76 5.70 -4.90
N VAL A 109 -6.59 6.18 -5.34
CA VAL A 109 -5.56 6.77 -4.51
C VAL A 109 -5.33 8.20 -4.97
N ILE A 110 -5.41 9.16 -4.06
CA ILE A 110 -5.13 10.58 -4.30
C ILE A 110 -3.86 10.95 -3.55
N LEU A 111 -2.86 11.44 -4.27
CA LEU A 111 -1.58 11.90 -3.73
C LEU A 111 -1.50 13.42 -3.88
N ARG A 112 -1.47 14.15 -2.76
CA ARG A 112 -1.33 15.61 -2.66
C ARG A 112 -0.07 15.95 -1.88
N ASN A 113 0.80 16.79 -2.43
CA ASN A 113 2.01 17.23 -1.73
C ASN A 113 2.79 16.07 -1.09
N VAL A 114 3.04 15.02 -1.90
CA VAL A 114 3.75 13.83 -1.43
C VAL A 114 5.16 13.83 -1.99
N GLU A 115 6.13 13.81 -1.09
CA GLU A 115 7.54 13.98 -1.42
C GLU A 115 8.39 12.85 -0.81
N THR A 116 9.50 12.54 -1.46
CA THR A 116 10.51 11.60 -0.97
C THR A 116 11.86 12.30 -0.92
N ALA A 117 12.66 12.04 0.13
CA ALA A 117 13.98 12.63 0.26
C ALA A 117 14.92 12.20 -0.88
N SER A 118 14.74 10.99 -1.40
CA SER A 118 15.49 10.43 -2.53
C SER A 118 15.04 10.95 -3.91
N GLY A 119 13.92 11.67 -3.98
CA GLY A 119 13.28 12.07 -5.24
C GLY A 119 12.63 10.91 -6.02
N LYS A 120 12.64 9.68 -5.48
CA LYS A 120 12.00 8.52 -6.11
C LYS A 120 10.48 8.63 -6.02
N LYS A 121 9.78 8.30 -7.11
CA LYS A 121 8.33 8.34 -7.18
C LYS A 121 7.70 7.26 -6.30
N ILE A 122 6.53 7.56 -5.74
CA ILE A 122 5.67 6.53 -5.14
C ILE A 122 5.07 5.67 -6.25
N ARG A 123 5.22 4.36 -6.10
CA ARG A 123 4.67 3.33 -7.00
C ARG A 123 3.40 2.73 -6.41
N ILE A 124 2.61 2.02 -7.23
CA ILE A 124 1.40 1.35 -6.72
C ILE A 124 1.72 0.17 -5.79
N SER A 125 2.59 -0.75 -6.24
CA SER A 125 3.02 -1.94 -5.52
C SER A 125 4.29 -2.53 -6.17
N ALA A 126 5.00 -3.38 -5.45
CA ALA A 126 6.04 -4.25 -6.01
C ALA A 126 5.44 -5.40 -6.82
N ASN A 127 4.25 -5.88 -6.42
CA ASN A 127 3.40 -6.79 -7.19
C ASN A 127 2.13 -6.03 -7.62
N PRO A 128 2.13 -5.42 -8.82
CA PRO A 128 1.07 -4.49 -9.22
C PRO A 128 -0.20 -5.19 -9.69
N TYR A 129 -0.18 -6.49 -9.97
CA TYR A 129 -1.28 -7.14 -10.68
C TYR A 129 -2.60 -7.05 -9.90
N MET A 130 -2.59 -7.35 -8.60
CA MET A 130 -3.76 -7.18 -7.72
C MET A 130 -4.32 -5.74 -7.77
N PHE A 131 -3.47 -4.72 -7.87
CA PHE A 131 -3.84 -3.30 -7.84
C PHE A 131 -3.87 -2.63 -9.22
N ARG A 132 -3.85 -3.40 -10.31
CA ARG A 132 -3.71 -2.88 -11.68
C ARG A 132 -4.84 -1.95 -12.14
N ASN A 133 -6.00 -2.05 -11.50
CA ASN A 133 -7.19 -1.25 -11.80
C ASN A 133 -7.41 -0.10 -10.79
N VAL A 134 -6.48 0.12 -9.85
CA VAL A 134 -6.55 1.26 -8.94
C VAL A 134 -6.20 2.54 -9.70
N THR A 135 -7.07 3.53 -9.66
CA THR A 135 -6.78 4.85 -10.25
C THR A 135 -5.87 5.63 -9.30
N VAL A 136 -4.77 6.18 -9.81
CA VAL A 136 -3.84 7.02 -9.04
C VAL A 136 -3.86 8.43 -9.58
N ASN A 137 -4.35 9.37 -8.77
CA ASN A 137 -4.40 10.80 -9.08
C ASN A 137 -3.31 11.51 -8.29
N VAL A 138 -2.44 12.24 -8.99
CA VAL A 138 -1.42 13.10 -8.40
C VAL A 138 -1.88 14.54 -8.58
N GLU A 139 -2.06 15.24 -7.46
CA GLU A 139 -2.54 16.63 -7.36
C GLU A 139 -1.47 17.55 -6.78
#